data_AF-A0A1H9WT36-F1
#
_entry.id   AF-A0A1H9WT36-F1
#
_cell.length_a   1.000
_cell.length_b   1.000
_cell.length_c   1.000
_cell.angle_alpha   90.00
_cell.angle_beta   90.00
_cell.angle_gamma   90.00
#
_symmetry.space_group_name_H-M   'P 1'
#
loop_
_entity.id
_entity.type
_entity.pdbx_description
1 polymer ?
#
loop_
_entity_poly.entity_id
_entity_poly.type
_entity_poly.pdbx_seq_one_letter_code
_entity_poly.pdbx_strand_id
1 'polypeptide(L)'
;MQRLIFWIGLGLLLGWTAALLINFETYQNVTTNLTVISPLVDGLIFMLVMFALYVVVWQTAVKNKKTASWQLGIAGALAMALAFVV
;
A
#
# COMPACT_ATOMS: atom_id res chain seq x y z
N MET A 1 -22.11 4.67 2.09
CA MET A 1 -20.70 5.07 1.88
C MET A 1 -19.68 3.96 2.13
N GLN A 2 -19.84 3.06 3.10
CA GLN A 2 -18.84 2.03 3.42
C GLN A 2 -18.47 1.12 2.23
N ARG A 3 -19.46 0.65 1.45
CA ARG A 3 -19.22 -0.16 0.24
C ARG A 3 -18.44 0.62 -0.83
N LEU A 4 -18.80 1.89 -1.06
CA LEU A 4 -18.11 2.76 -2.02
C LEU A 4 -16.63 2.91 -1.64
N ILE A 5 -16.35 3.19 -0.37
CA ILE A 5 -14.98 3.33 0.14
C ILE A 5 -14.18 2.05 -0.12
N PHE A 6 -14.75 0.88 0.18
CA PHE A 6 -14.10 -0.41 -0.09
C PHE A 6 -13.79 -0.62 -1.57
N TRP A 7 -14.75 -0.34 -2.47
CA TRP A 7 -14.54 -0.46 -3.92
C TRP A 7 -13.49 0.51 -4.44
N ILE A 8 -13.37 1.71 -3.86
CA ILE A 8 -12.27 2.64 -4.18
C ILE A 8 -10.93 2.02 -3.81
N GLY A 9 -10.81 1.48 -2.59
CA GLY A 9 -9.57 0.82 -2.14
C GLY A 9 -9.20 -0.37 -3.03
N LEU A 10 -10.17 -1.20 -3.39
CA LEU A 10 -9.95 -2.34 -4.29
C LEU A 10 -9.57 -1.89 -5.70
N GLY A 11 -10.22 -0.84 -6.22
CA GLY A 11 -9.90 -0.25 -7.51
C GLY A 11 -8.48 0.32 -7.55
N LEU A 12 -8.01 0.93 -6.46
CA LEU A 12 -6.62 1.39 -6.34
C LEU A 12 -5.62 0.23 -6.37
N LEU A 13 -5.88 -0.86 -5.63
CA LEU A 13 -5.03 -2.05 -5.65
C LEU A 13 -4.95 -2.66 -7.05
N LEU A 14 -6.10 -2.87 -7.69
CA LEU A 14 -6.17 -3.47 -9.03
C LEU A 14 -5.56 -2.55 -10.08
N GLY A 15 -5.86 -1.26 -10.05
CA GLY A 15 -5.34 -0.27 -10.99
C GLY A 15 -3.82 -0.14 -10.90
N TRP A 16 -3.27 -0.12 -9.68
CA TRP A 16 -1.84 -0.08 -9.49
C TRP A 16 -1.15 -1.39 -9.88
N THR A 17 -1.78 -2.54 -9.60
CA THR A 17 -1.26 -3.86 -10.01
C THR A 17 -1.20 -3.92 -11.54
N ALA A 18 -2.27 -3.50 -12.22
CA ALA A 18 -2.31 -3.41 -13.67
C ALA A 18 -1.25 -2.45 -14.22
N ALA A 19 -1.04 -1.29 -13.58
CA ALA A 19 -0.01 -0.35 -13.98
C ALA A 19 1.40 -0.95 -13.88
N LEU A 20 1.72 -1.69 -12.80
CA LEU A 20 2.99 -2.39 -12.68
C LEU A 20 3.19 -3.45 -13.76
N LEU A 21 2.15 -4.23 -14.06
CA LEU A 21 2.19 -5.28 -15.07
C LEU A 21 2.33 -4.72 -16.50
N ILE A 22 1.66 -3.61 -16.81
CA ILE A 22 1.79 -2.94 -18.11
C ILE A 22 3.20 -2.36 -18.29
N ASN A 23 3.82 -1.87 -17.21
CA ASN A 23 5.18 -1.32 -17.23
C ASN A 23 6.25 -2.35 -16.84
N PHE A 24 5.95 -3.65 -16.99
CA PHE A 24 6.82 -4.74 -16.57
C PHE A 24 8.25 -4.63 -17.12
N GLU A 25 8.40 -4.27 -18.41
CA GLU A 25 9.70 -4.11 -19.05
C GLU A 25 10.56 -3.03 -18.36
N THR A 26 9.95 -1.93 -17.90
CA THR A 26 10.65 -0.89 -17.16
C THR A 26 11.22 -1.44 -15.85
N TYR A 27 10.44 -2.24 -15.12
CA TYR A 27 10.90 -2.83 -13.85
C TYR A 27 11.89 -3.98 -14.05
N GLN A 28 11.85 -4.68 -15.18
CA GLN A 28 12.84 -5.69 -15.54
C GLN A 28 14.19 -5.06 -15.88
N ASN A 29 14.22 -4.00 -16.69
CA ASN A 29 15.47 -3.41 -17.18
C ASN A 29 16.26 -2.64 -16.09
N VAL A 30 15.62 -2.32 -14.96
CA VAL A 30 16.25 -1.66 -13.80
C VAL A 30 16.99 -2.67 -12.89
N THR A 31 16.84 -3.98 -13.12
CA THR A 31 17.52 -5.03 -12.35
C THR A 31 19.02 -5.20 -12.67
N THR A 32 19.63 -4.29 -13.43
CA THR A 32 21.09 -4.24 -13.65
C THR A 32 21.87 -3.94 -12.35
N ASN A 33 21.19 -3.47 -11.31
CA ASN A 33 21.72 -3.39 -9.94
C ASN A 33 21.43 -4.68 -9.18
N LEU A 34 22.43 -5.21 -8.45
CA LEU A 34 22.34 -6.35 -7.52
C LEU A 34 21.18 -6.15 -6.53
N THR A 35 19.98 -6.58 -6.92
CA THR A 35 18.76 -6.49 -6.14
C THR A 35 18.31 -7.91 -5.83
N VAL A 36 18.19 -8.24 -4.55
CA VAL A 36 17.79 -9.58 -4.08
C VAL A 36 16.34 -9.89 -4.45
N ILE A 37 15.51 -8.85 -4.59
CA ILE A 37 14.10 -8.92 -4.96
C ILE A 37 13.89 -8.02 -6.18
N SER A 38 13.17 -8.52 -7.19
CA SER A 38 12.79 -7.73 -8.36
C SER A 38 11.99 -6.48 -7.93
N PRO A 39 12.27 -5.28 -8.45
CA PRO A 39 11.51 -4.06 -8.16
C PRO A 39 10.00 -4.21 -8.39
N LEU A 40 9.60 -5.08 -9.32
CA LEU A 40 8.21 -5.39 -9.56
C LEU A 40 7.57 -6.18 -8.40
N VAL A 41 8.29 -7.18 -7.89
CA VAL A 41 7.83 -8.01 -6.77
C VAL A 41 7.78 -7.17 -5.49
N ASP A 42 8.80 -6.36 -5.25
CA ASP A 42 8.85 -5.44 -4.12
C ASP A 42 7.71 -4.42 -4.17
N GLY A 43 7.50 -3.85 -5.36
CA GLY A 43 6.31 -3.09 -5.71
C GLY A 43 5.07 -3.81 -5.23
N LEU A 44 4.70 -4.94 -5.85
CA LEU A 44 3.49 -5.73 -5.55
C LEU A 44 3.28 -6.00 -4.07
N ILE A 45 4.32 -6.42 -3.36
CA ILE A 45 4.28 -6.68 -1.92
C ILE A 45 3.90 -5.40 -1.17
N PHE A 46 4.51 -4.26 -1.50
CA PHE A 46 4.23 -2.99 -0.85
C PHE A 46 2.73 -2.63 -0.89
N MET A 47 2.08 -2.67 -2.05
CA MET A 47 0.64 -2.33 -2.06
C MET A 47 -0.26 -3.39 -1.48
N LEU A 48 0.11 -4.68 -1.51
CA LEU A 48 -0.66 -5.68 -0.78
C LEU A 48 -0.64 -5.36 0.72
N VAL A 49 0.51 -4.97 1.26
CA VAL A 49 0.62 -4.50 2.66
C VAL A 49 -0.20 -3.23 2.88
N MET A 50 -0.10 -2.23 1.99
CA MET A 50 -0.90 -1.00 2.10
C MET A 50 -2.41 -1.27 2.04
N PHE A 51 -2.85 -2.17 1.16
CA PHE A 51 -4.25 -2.55 1.05
C PHE A 51 -4.72 -3.31 2.30
N ALA A 52 -3.90 -4.20 2.85
CA ALA A 52 -4.21 -4.88 4.11
C ALA A 52 -4.37 -3.88 5.27
N LEU A 53 -3.45 -2.92 5.40
CA LEU A 53 -3.55 -1.84 6.39
C LEU A 53 -4.83 -1.01 6.18
N TYR A 54 -5.14 -0.66 4.93
CA TYR A 54 -6.36 0.02 4.57
C TYR A 54 -7.61 -0.76 5.02
N VAL A 55 -7.67 -2.07 4.77
CA VAL A 55 -8.80 -2.92 5.17
C VAL A 55 -8.94 -2.95 6.71
N VAL A 56 -7.83 -3.08 7.44
CA VAL A 56 -7.82 -3.08 8.91
C VAL A 56 -8.35 -1.75 9.47
N VAL A 57 -7.87 -0.62 8.94
CA VAL A 57 -8.32 0.71 9.37
C VAL A 57 -9.78 0.93 8.99
N TRP A 58 -10.20 0.51 7.80
CA TRP A 58 -11.59 0.62 7.35
C TRP A 58 -12.53 -0.17 8.27
N GLN A 59 -12.22 -1.43 8.57
CA GLN A 59 -12.99 -2.25 9.51
C GLN A 59 -13.05 -1.62 10.91
N THR A 60 -11.94 -1.04 11.37
CA THR A 60 -11.89 -0.34 12.66
C THR A 60 -12.76 0.92 12.62
N ALA A 61 -12.69 1.71 11.55
CA ALA A 61 -13.44 2.96 11.39
C ALA A 61 -14.96 2.74 11.37
N VAL A 62 -15.41 1.59 10.85
CA VAL A 62 -16.82 1.19 10.89
C VAL A 62 -17.31 0.96 12.32
N LYS A 63 -16.46 0.43 13.21
CA LYS A 63 -16.81 0.13 14.60
C LYS A 63 -16.55 1.29 15.55
N ASN A 64 -15.39 1.92 15.44
CA ASN A 64 -14.94 3.00 16.31
C ASN A 64 -14.02 3.98 15.55
N LYS A 65 -14.59 5.13 15.19
CA LYS A 65 -13.87 6.19 14.47
C LYS A 65 -12.69 6.74 15.26
N LYS A 66 -12.78 6.84 16.59
CA LYS A 66 -11.70 7.36 17.45
C LYS A 66 -10.48 6.45 17.38
N THR A 67 -10.68 5.14 17.44
CA THR A 67 -9.58 4.16 17.32
C THR A 67 -8.94 4.22 15.93
N ALA A 68 -9.75 4.34 14.87
CA ALA A 68 -9.22 4.46 13.52
C ALA A 68 -8.38 5.73 13.33
N SER A 69 -8.79 6.87 13.90
CA SER A 69 -7.99 8.10 13.89
C SER A 69 -6.66 7.93 14.62
N TRP A 70 -6.64 7.23 15.76
CA TRP A 70 -5.40 6.91 16.47
C TRP A 70 -4.49 5.98 15.66
N GLN A 71 -5.05 4.93 15.04
CA GLN A 71 -4.30 4.03 14.17
C GLN A 71 -3.63 4.80 13.03
N LEU A 72 -4.36 5.69 12.35
CA LEU A 72 -3.82 6.52 11.29
C LEU A 72 -2.75 7.49 11.78
N GLY A 73 -2.96 8.13 12.93
CA GLY A 73 -1.98 9.04 13.53
C GLY A 73 -0.68 8.35 13.89
N ILE A 74 -0.76 7.18 14.53
CA ILE A 74 0.41 6.38 14.90
C ILE A 74 1.11 5.85 13.64
N ALA A 75 0.36 5.29 12.68
CA ALA A 75 0.94 4.78 11.43
C ALA A 75 1.64 5.90 10.64
N GLY A 76 1.03 7.09 10.56
CA GLY A 76 1.63 8.25 9.93
C GLY A 76 2.92 8.71 10.63
N ALA A 77 2.91 8.79 11.96
CA ALA A 77 4.10 9.13 12.73
C ALA A 77 5.24 8.12 12.55
N LEU A 78 4.92 6.81 12.54
CA LEU A 78 5.90 5.75 12.28
C LEU A 78 6.44 5.84 10.84
N ALA A 79 5.59 6.05 9.85
CA ALA A 79 6.01 6.21 8.46
C ALA A 79 6.94 7.43 8.30
N MET A 80 6.62 8.55 8.96
CA MET A 80 7.49 9.72 8.97
C MET A 80 8.84 9.42 9.62
N ALA A 81 8.85 8.74 10.78
CA ALA A 81 10.10 8.37 11.44
C ALA A 81 10.96 7.44 10.57
N LEU A 82 10.35 6.43 9.93
CA LEU A 82 11.04 5.52 9.02
C LEU A 82 11.59 6.24 7.79
N ALA A 83 10.88 7.24 7.26
CA ALA A 83 11.34 8.03 6.12
C ALA A 83 12.59 8.87 6.40
N PHE A 84 12.93 9.12 7.67
CA PHE A 84 14.20 9.78 8.04
C PHE A 84 15.36 8.81 8.28
N VAL A 85 15.07 7.51 8.40
CA VAL A 85 16.06 6.47 8.73
C VAL A 85 16.48 5.65 7.50
N VAL A 86 15.62 5.60 6.47
CA VAL A 86 15.87 4.98 5.16
C VAL A 86 16.38 6.01 4.17
#